data_AF-A0A931YYH6-F1
#
_entry.id   AF-A0A931YYH6-F1
#
_cell.length_a   1.000
_cell.length_b   1.000
_cell.length_c   1.000
_cell.angle_alpha   90.00
_cell.angle_beta   90.00
_cell.angle_gamma   90.00
#
_symmetry.space_group_name_H-M   'P 1'
#
loop_
_entity.id
_entity.type
_entity.pdbx_description
1 polymer ?
#
loop_
_entity_poly.entity_id
_entity_poly.type
_entity_poly.pdbx_seq_one_letter_code
_entity_poly.pdbx_strand_id
1 'polypeptide(L)'
;MNAAWFERLGLGRQLELALEEQPSVAAKIGRCLVACARSGRDEGAELFVSPEDGGAGPRQRVVVLRLRPETLTVPERLRLLLRREFLHVADMLDPAFGYEPRLRAPALAPAKAWALATSAILTERNRHRHDLLAGAPPGEETAQEMKEILSEFWGVNGREDLLQTLQALDEGGHRQGFERLGAQLERLSDEQIKAYLASQGYPDELAHRIEVVTRWYRPLGAKSLLGWDYARYVSLCRWGYAAGYLGEDEAWARILPVARRLQRTFGSWRELGDNYLIGRQFWSLQQTRDNGRLYVEVYQKLLADPQSPWNRHAWATSLEDR
;
A
#
# COMPACT_ATOMS: atom_id res chain seq x y z
N MET A 1 17.51 -9.72 25.58
CA MET A 1 16.98 -9.91 26.94
C MET A 1 17.27 -11.34 27.35
N ASN A 2 17.84 -11.57 28.54
CA ASN A 2 18.14 -12.92 29.03
C ASN A 2 16.81 -13.62 29.39
N ALA A 3 16.58 -14.84 28.89
CA ALA A 3 15.34 -15.59 29.09
C ALA A 3 14.93 -15.70 30.57
N ALA A 4 15.92 -15.81 31.47
CA ALA A 4 15.67 -15.88 32.92
C ALA A 4 14.99 -14.61 33.48
N TRP A 5 15.28 -13.43 32.92
CA TRP A 5 14.64 -12.19 33.34
C TRP A 5 13.24 -12.02 32.76
N PHE A 6 13.00 -12.54 31.55
CA PHE A 6 11.67 -12.52 30.93
C PHE A 6 10.66 -13.31 31.77
N GLU A 7 11.06 -14.50 32.23
CA GLU A 7 10.27 -15.35 33.13
C GLU A 7 10.08 -14.71 34.51
N ARG A 8 11.17 -14.24 35.14
CA ARG A 8 11.11 -13.62 36.47
C ARG A 8 10.22 -12.37 36.54
N LEU A 9 10.10 -11.64 35.44
CA LEU A 9 9.25 -10.46 35.33
C LEU A 9 7.80 -10.80 34.92
N GLY A 10 7.48 -12.08 34.67
CA GLY A 10 6.15 -12.53 34.29
C GLY A 10 5.69 -12.01 32.92
N LEU A 11 6.62 -11.57 32.06
CA LEU A 11 6.32 -10.98 30.76
C LEU A 11 5.80 -12.04 29.76
N GLY A 12 6.02 -13.32 30.03
CA GLY A 12 5.49 -14.44 29.25
C GLY A 12 4.01 -14.74 29.49
N ARG A 13 3.43 -14.30 30.63
CA ARG A 13 2.07 -14.71 31.03
C ARG A 13 0.98 -14.35 30.01
N GLN A 14 1.09 -13.17 29.40
CA GLN A 14 0.12 -12.76 28.37
C GLN A 14 0.26 -13.56 27.06
N LEU A 15 1.48 -14.04 26.75
CA LEU A 15 1.73 -14.89 25.60
C LEU A 15 1.15 -16.29 25.84
N GLU A 16 1.36 -16.83 27.04
CA GLU A 16 0.77 -18.11 27.45
C GLU A 16 -0.76 -18.07 27.39
N LEU A 17 -1.38 -17.06 28.00
CA LEU A 17 -2.84 -16.87 27.94
C LEU A 17 -3.35 -16.75 26.51
N ALA A 18 -2.64 -16.02 25.64
CA ALA A 18 -3.04 -15.88 24.24
C ALA A 18 -2.85 -17.19 23.43
N LEU A 19 -1.87 -18.03 23.78
CA LEU A 19 -1.69 -19.36 23.21
C LEU A 19 -2.75 -20.35 23.72
N GLU A 20 -3.14 -20.26 24.99
CA GLU A 20 -4.25 -21.03 25.57
C GLU A 20 -5.60 -20.68 24.90
N GLU A 21 -5.80 -19.41 24.56
CA GLU A 21 -6.95 -18.96 23.76
C GLU A 21 -6.93 -19.51 22.31
N GLN A 22 -5.79 -20.04 21.82
CA GLN A 22 -5.61 -20.62 20.49
C GLN A 22 -4.99 -22.03 20.54
N PRO A 23 -5.73 -23.05 21.06
CA PRO A 23 -5.18 -24.40 21.27
C PRO A 23 -4.64 -25.05 19.99
N SER A 24 -5.19 -24.69 18.83
CA SER A 24 -4.77 -25.19 17.51
C SER A 24 -3.37 -24.72 17.12
N VAL A 25 -2.98 -23.50 17.51
CA VAL A 25 -1.64 -22.95 17.32
C VAL A 25 -0.68 -23.65 18.28
N ALA A 26 -1.01 -23.67 19.56
CA ALA A 26 -0.18 -24.27 20.60
C ALA A 26 0.15 -25.74 20.31
N ALA A 27 -0.81 -26.52 19.77
CA ALA A 27 -0.60 -27.92 19.41
C ALA A 27 0.27 -28.15 18.16
N LYS A 28 0.43 -27.12 17.31
CA LYS A 28 1.03 -27.24 15.97
C LYS A 28 2.35 -26.49 15.82
N ILE A 29 2.73 -25.64 16.77
CA ILE A 29 4.02 -24.96 16.80
C ILE A 29 4.98 -25.70 17.74
N GLY A 30 6.23 -25.84 17.33
CA GLY A 30 7.27 -26.44 18.17
C GLY A 30 7.94 -25.44 19.11
N ARG A 31 8.01 -24.16 18.71
CA ARG A 31 8.59 -23.06 19.51
C ARG A 31 7.92 -21.73 19.20
N CYS A 32 7.83 -20.86 20.21
CA CYS A 32 7.50 -19.45 20.07
C CYS A 32 8.65 -18.61 20.63
N LEU A 33 9.25 -17.76 19.79
CA LEU A 33 10.39 -16.93 20.13
C LEU A 33 9.96 -15.47 20.19
N VAL A 34 10.42 -14.75 21.21
CA VAL A 34 10.17 -13.30 21.33
C VAL A 34 11.44 -12.55 20.96
N ALA A 35 11.32 -11.64 20.00
CA ALA A 35 12.40 -10.78 19.50
C ALA A 35 12.00 -9.30 19.62
N CYS A 36 13.00 -8.42 19.64
CA CYS A 36 12.77 -6.98 19.71
C CYS A 36 12.37 -6.43 18.33
N ALA A 37 11.27 -5.69 18.26
CA ALA A 37 10.87 -4.91 17.09
C ALA A 37 11.58 -3.55 17.06
N ARG A 38 11.95 -3.07 15.87
CA ARG A 38 12.66 -1.78 15.69
C ARG A 38 11.72 -0.58 15.61
N SER A 39 10.48 -0.82 15.18
CA SER A 39 9.42 0.18 15.04
C SER A 39 8.05 -0.46 15.22
N GLY A 40 6.99 0.36 15.36
CA GLY A 40 5.62 -0.16 15.45
C GLY A 40 5.13 -0.92 14.21
N ARG A 41 5.75 -0.67 13.03
CA ARG A 41 5.44 -1.40 11.79
C ARG A 41 6.10 -2.79 11.74
N ASP A 42 7.09 -3.03 12.60
CA ASP A 42 7.80 -4.30 12.68
C ASP A 42 7.23 -5.23 13.77
N GLU A 43 6.18 -4.79 14.48
CA GLU A 43 5.50 -5.60 15.48
C GLU A 43 4.54 -6.59 14.79
N GLY A 44 4.63 -7.86 15.16
CA GLY A 44 3.79 -8.93 14.60
C GLY A 44 4.35 -10.33 14.83
N ALA A 45 3.64 -11.34 14.33
CA ALA A 45 4.12 -12.72 14.31
C ALA A 45 4.54 -13.17 12.91
N GLU A 46 5.64 -13.90 12.83
CA GLU A 46 6.05 -14.62 11.63
C GLU A 46 6.15 -16.11 11.92
N LEU A 47 5.53 -16.94 11.07
CA LEU A 47 5.64 -18.40 11.15
C LEU A 47 6.75 -18.89 10.20
N PHE A 48 7.77 -19.52 10.78
CA PHE A 48 8.84 -20.20 10.08
C PHE A 48 8.59 -21.71 10.07
N VAL A 49 8.81 -22.33 8.92
CA VAL A 49 8.70 -23.79 8.75
C VAL A 49 10.03 -24.29 8.20
N SER A 50 10.81 -24.95 9.05
CA SER A 50 12.05 -25.58 8.61
C SER A 50 11.79 -27.06 8.30
N PRO A 51 12.24 -27.57 7.13
CA PRO A 51 12.45 -29.00 6.99
C PRO A 51 13.62 -29.39 7.90
N GLU A 52 13.46 -30.42 8.72
CA GLU A 52 14.62 -31.00 9.40
C GLU A 52 15.56 -31.64 8.34
N ASP A 53 16.86 -31.56 8.60
CA ASP A 53 17.89 -32.25 7.81
C ASP A 53 17.49 -33.73 7.63
N GLY A 54 17.34 -34.15 6.37
CA GLY A 54 17.01 -35.55 6.03
C GLY A 54 15.58 -35.82 5.57
N GLY A 55 14.76 -34.80 5.30
CA GLY A 55 13.60 -34.88 4.38
C GLY A 55 12.40 -35.77 4.78
N ALA A 56 12.49 -36.51 5.91
CA ALA A 56 11.46 -37.45 6.34
C ALA A 56 10.96 -37.23 7.79
N GLY A 57 11.38 -36.13 8.44
CA GLY A 57 10.94 -35.76 9.80
C GLY A 57 9.71 -34.84 9.83
N PRO A 58 9.01 -34.72 10.98
CA PRO A 58 7.92 -33.76 11.15
C PRO A 58 8.43 -32.33 10.98
N ARG A 59 7.75 -31.51 10.17
CA ARG A 59 8.12 -30.11 9.90
C ARG A 59 8.14 -29.31 11.20
N GLN A 60 9.31 -28.78 11.60
CA GLN A 60 9.40 -27.94 12.78
C GLN A 60 8.87 -26.55 12.46
N ARG A 61 7.87 -26.12 13.25
CA ARG A 61 7.18 -24.84 13.09
C ARG A 61 7.59 -23.91 14.23
N VAL A 62 8.11 -22.74 13.90
CA VAL A 62 8.57 -21.75 14.88
C VAL A 62 7.86 -20.43 14.63
N VAL A 63 7.18 -19.91 15.64
CA VAL A 63 6.62 -18.55 15.59
C VAL A 63 7.63 -17.58 16.16
N VAL A 64 7.90 -16.48 15.47
CA VAL A 64 8.72 -15.38 15.98
C VAL A 64 7.81 -14.17 16.18
N LEU A 65 7.58 -13.82 17.44
CA LEU A 65 6.89 -12.60 17.84
C LEU A 65 7.89 -11.46 17.96
N ARG A 66 7.76 -10.44 17.12
CA ARG A 66 8.52 -9.20 17.27
C ARG A 66 7.69 -8.19 18.03
N LEU A 67 8.19 -7.77 19.18
CA LEU A 67 7.51 -6.86 20.10
C LEU A 67 8.43 -5.72 20.50
N ARG A 68 7.88 -4.52 20.63
CA ARG A 68 8.60 -3.41 21.25
C ARG A 68 8.54 -3.50 22.79
N PRO A 69 9.57 -3.02 23.51
CA PRO A 69 9.55 -2.96 24.96
C PRO A 69 8.31 -2.23 25.51
N GLU A 70 7.86 -1.15 24.85
CA GLU A 70 6.71 -0.37 25.30
C GLU A 70 5.40 -1.16 25.19
N THR A 71 5.27 -1.99 24.14
CA THR A 71 4.10 -2.87 23.96
C THR A 71 4.06 -3.95 25.03
N LEU A 72 5.22 -4.51 25.41
CA LEU A 72 5.33 -5.51 26.49
C LEU A 72 4.86 -4.96 27.85
N THR A 73 4.98 -3.65 28.08
CA THR A 73 4.58 -3.01 29.34
C THR A 73 3.10 -2.59 29.39
N VAL A 74 2.35 -2.74 28.30
CA VAL A 74 0.92 -2.34 28.21
C VAL A 74 0.06 -3.59 27.94
N PRO A 75 -0.47 -4.26 29.00
CA PRO A 75 -1.09 -5.58 28.88
C PRO A 75 -2.25 -5.67 27.87
N GLU A 76 -3.14 -4.68 27.85
CA GLU A 76 -4.30 -4.69 26.94
C GLU A 76 -3.89 -4.59 25.46
N ARG A 77 -2.89 -3.73 25.17
CA ARG A 77 -2.33 -3.58 23.82
C ARG A 77 -1.61 -4.85 23.38
N LEU A 78 -0.82 -5.44 24.28
CA LEU A 78 -0.12 -6.69 24.03
C LEU A 78 -1.12 -7.82 23.75
N ARG A 79 -2.18 -7.93 24.55
CA ARG A 79 -3.21 -8.96 24.38
C ARG A 79 -3.93 -8.86 23.05
N LEU A 80 -4.33 -7.66 22.64
CA LEU A 80 -4.99 -7.44 21.34
C LEU A 80 -4.08 -7.84 20.17
N LEU A 81 -2.80 -7.44 20.24
CA LEU A 81 -1.81 -7.80 19.24
C LEU A 81 -1.63 -9.33 19.19
N LEU A 82 -1.38 -9.97 20.32
CA LEU A 82 -1.16 -11.43 20.38
C LEU A 82 -2.36 -12.21 19.84
N ARG A 83 -3.60 -11.81 20.16
CA ARG A 83 -4.80 -12.42 19.62
C ARG A 83 -4.88 -12.33 18.11
N ARG A 84 -4.64 -11.15 17.55
CA ARG A 84 -4.65 -10.93 16.09
C ARG A 84 -3.57 -11.77 15.41
N GLU A 85 -2.35 -11.71 15.94
CA GLU A 85 -1.20 -12.40 15.36
C GLU A 85 -1.33 -13.93 15.46
N PHE A 86 -1.82 -14.47 16.58
CA PHE A 86 -2.05 -15.90 16.71
C PHE A 86 -3.24 -16.40 15.92
N LEU A 87 -4.27 -15.58 15.68
CA LEU A 87 -5.33 -15.91 14.74
C LEU A 87 -4.75 -16.09 13.32
N HIS A 88 -3.91 -15.16 12.87
CA HIS A 88 -3.22 -15.30 11.58
C HIS A 88 -2.32 -16.55 11.50
N VAL A 89 -1.62 -16.86 12.59
CA VAL A 89 -0.82 -18.09 12.67
C VAL A 89 -1.71 -19.35 12.66
N ALA A 90 -2.86 -19.33 13.34
CA ALA A 90 -3.82 -20.43 13.34
C ALA A 90 -4.29 -20.76 11.93
N ASP A 91 -4.64 -19.71 11.17
CA ASP A 91 -5.03 -19.82 9.76
C ASP A 91 -3.92 -20.46 8.91
N MET A 92 -2.66 -20.06 9.11
CA MET A 92 -1.51 -20.65 8.41
C MET A 92 -1.26 -22.14 8.74
N LEU A 93 -1.80 -22.65 9.86
CA LEU A 93 -1.52 -23.99 10.39
C LEU A 93 -2.64 -25.01 10.15
N ASP A 94 -3.78 -24.61 9.59
CA ASP A 94 -4.91 -25.50 9.30
C ASP A 94 -4.69 -26.30 7.98
N PRO A 95 -4.64 -27.65 8.00
CA PRO A 95 -4.53 -28.46 6.78
C PRO A 95 -5.77 -28.44 5.88
N ALA A 96 -6.96 -28.10 6.42
CA ALA A 96 -8.16 -27.85 5.63
C ALA A 96 -8.10 -26.49 4.91
N PHE A 97 -7.10 -25.67 5.25
CA PHE A 97 -6.73 -24.44 4.56
C PHE A 97 -6.00 -24.76 3.24
N GLY A 98 -6.68 -25.52 2.37
CA GLY A 98 -6.46 -25.41 0.94
C GLY A 98 -6.96 -24.03 0.50
N TYR A 99 -6.07 -23.19 -0.01
CA TYR A 99 -6.35 -21.79 -0.31
C TYR A 99 -7.35 -21.65 -1.49
N GLU A 100 -8.67 -21.60 -1.20
CA GLU A 100 -9.58 -20.57 -1.75
C GLU A 100 -10.23 -19.83 -0.55
N PRO A 101 -9.51 -18.94 0.14
CA PRO A 101 -9.87 -18.44 1.47
C PRO A 101 -10.58 -17.10 1.36
N ARG A 102 -11.56 -16.97 0.48
CA ARG A 102 -12.25 -15.70 0.31
C ARG A 102 -13.69 -16.02 -0.05
N LEU A 103 -14.63 -15.64 0.80
CA LEU A 103 -15.99 -15.41 0.32
C LEU A 103 -15.83 -14.52 -0.92
N ARG A 104 -16.08 -15.09 -2.10
CA ARG A 104 -16.08 -14.33 -3.35
C ARG A 104 -17.19 -13.30 -3.16
N ALA A 105 -16.80 -12.03 -3.01
CA ALA A 105 -17.73 -10.97 -3.33
C ALA A 105 -18.22 -11.24 -4.76
N PRO A 106 -19.49 -10.93 -5.09
CA PRO A 106 -19.95 -11.03 -6.47
C PRO A 106 -18.92 -10.34 -7.36
N ALA A 107 -18.49 -11.05 -8.42
CA ALA A 107 -17.41 -10.58 -9.26
C ALA A 107 -17.73 -9.17 -9.76
N LEU A 108 -16.83 -8.21 -9.49
CA LEU A 108 -16.97 -6.86 -10.03
C LEU A 108 -17.16 -6.94 -11.53
N ALA A 109 -18.05 -6.11 -12.07
CA ALA A 109 -18.19 -5.94 -13.51
C ALA A 109 -16.79 -5.66 -14.11
N PRO A 110 -16.46 -6.19 -15.31
CA PRO A 110 -15.12 -6.06 -15.88
C PRO A 110 -14.59 -4.62 -15.91
N ALA A 111 -15.44 -3.64 -16.23
CA ALA A 111 -15.09 -2.23 -16.23
C ALA A 111 -14.70 -1.70 -14.83
N LYS A 112 -15.45 -2.09 -13.79
CA LYS A 112 -15.18 -1.74 -12.40
C LYS A 112 -13.87 -2.36 -11.91
N ALA A 113 -13.64 -3.65 -12.21
CA ALA A 113 -12.41 -4.35 -11.85
C ALA A 113 -11.18 -3.73 -12.53
N TRP A 114 -11.28 -3.41 -13.83
CA TRP A 114 -10.24 -2.69 -14.57
C TRP A 114 -9.96 -1.31 -13.97
N ALA A 115 -11.01 -0.56 -13.62
CA ALA A 115 -10.85 0.76 -13.03
C ALA A 115 -10.15 0.73 -11.67
N LEU A 116 -10.40 -0.28 -10.84
CA LEU A 116 -9.65 -0.46 -9.58
C LEU A 116 -8.18 -0.83 -9.80
N ALA A 117 -7.87 -1.52 -10.90
CA ALA A 117 -6.50 -1.91 -11.24
C ALA A 117 -5.58 -0.72 -11.56
N THR A 118 -6.13 0.46 -11.88
CA THR A 118 -5.34 1.68 -12.10
C THR A 118 -4.66 2.19 -10.83
N SER A 119 -5.20 1.85 -9.64
CA SER A 119 -4.60 2.19 -8.35
C SER A 119 -3.78 1.05 -7.73
N ALA A 120 -3.51 -0.03 -8.49
CA ALA A 120 -3.03 -1.30 -7.94
C ALA A 120 -1.71 -1.18 -7.15
N ILE A 121 -0.79 -0.30 -7.54
CA ILE A 121 0.48 -0.10 -6.81
C ILE A 121 0.20 0.35 -5.37
N LEU A 122 -0.70 1.31 -5.18
CA LEU A 122 -1.03 1.85 -3.86
C LEU A 122 -1.89 0.85 -3.07
N THR A 123 -2.79 0.16 -3.75
CA THR A 123 -3.60 -0.93 -3.18
C THR A 123 -2.72 -2.08 -2.64
N GLU A 124 -1.73 -2.55 -3.39
CA GLU A 124 -0.77 -3.57 -2.93
C GLU A 124 0.11 -3.06 -1.78
N ARG A 125 0.58 -1.80 -1.85
CA ARG A 125 1.42 -1.23 -0.78
C ARG A 125 0.69 -1.13 0.54
N ASN A 126 -0.62 -0.88 0.50
CA ASN A 126 -1.47 -0.85 1.69
C ASN A 126 -2.04 -2.23 2.05
N ARG A 127 -1.66 -3.30 1.33
CA ARG A 127 -2.16 -4.68 1.52
C ARG A 127 -3.69 -4.79 1.38
N HIS A 128 -4.28 -3.93 0.56
CA HIS A 128 -5.69 -3.95 0.24
C HIS A 128 -5.99 -4.95 -0.89
N ARG A 129 -7.24 -5.37 -0.97
CA ARG A 129 -7.82 -6.21 -2.02
C ARG A 129 -8.12 -5.41 -3.29
N HIS A 130 -7.91 -6.05 -4.44
CA HIS A 130 -8.24 -5.47 -5.76
C HIS A 130 -9.68 -5.73 -6.19
N ASP A 131 -10.32 -6.75 -5.61
CA ASP A 131 -11.67 -7.21 -5.98
C ASP A 131 -12.79 -6.54 -5.18
N LEU A 132 -12.46 -5.59 -4.30
CA LEU A 132 -13.41 -4.82 -3.50
C LEU A 132 -13.18 -3.33 -3.69
N LEU A 133 -14.25 -2.55 -3.84
CA LEU A 133 -14.17 -1.08 -3.92
C LEU A 133 -13.41 -0.51 -2.70
N ALA A 134 -13.83 -0.89 -1.49
CA ALA A 134 -13.19 -0.46 -0.24
C ALA A 134 -11.75 -0.98 -0.05
N GLY A 135 -11.35 -2.03 -0.79
CA GLY A 135 -10.05 -2.68 -0.59
C GLY A 135 -9.97 -3.56 0.65
N ALA A 136 -11.00 -3.60 1.49
CA ALA A 136 -11.15 -4.51 2.60
C ALA A 136 -12.64 -4.86 2.76
N PRO A 137 -12.99 -5.96 3.47
CA PRO A 137 -14.37 -6.23 3.83
C PRO A 137 -15.02 -5.04 4.55
N PRO A 138 -16.33 -4.78 4.34
CA PRO A 138 -17.01 -3.69 5.04
C PRO A 138 -17.06 -3.96 6.56
N GLY A 139 -16.88 -2.91 7.35
CA GLY A 139 -16.94 -2.97 8.82
C GLY A 139 -16.47 -1.68 9.47
N GLU A 140 -16.79 -1.49 10.75
CA GLU A 140 -16.39 -0.30 11.52
C GLU A 140 -14.87 -0.16 11.62
N GLU A 141 -14.15 -1.27 11.77
CA GLU A 141 -12.68 -1.28 11.81
C GLU A 141 -12.08 -0.75 10.50
N THR A 142 -12.54 -1.25 9.35
CA THR A 142 -12.12 -0.76 8.04
C THR A 142 -12.48 0.71 7.85
N ALA A 143 -13.68 1.13 8.26
CA ALA A 143 -14.06 2.53 8.16
C ALA A 143 -13.15 3.43 9.00
N GLN A 144 -12.78 2.99 10.21
CA GLN A 144 -11.89 3.71 11.10
C GLN A 144 -10.46 3.79 10.55
N GLU A 145 -9.93 2.67 10.04
CA GLU A 145 -8.61 2.62 9.39
C GLU A 145 -8.54 3.58 8.19
N MET A 146 -9.58 3.60 7.35
CA MET A 146 -9.59 4.51 6.19
C MET A 146 -9.70 5.98 6.59
N LYS A 147 -10.42 6.29 7.68
CA LYS A 147 -10.44 7.66 8.25
C LYS A 147 -9.06 8.08 8.76
N GLU A 148 -8.34 7.18 9.42
CA GLU A 148 -6.98 7.44 9.91
C GLU A 148 -6.01 7.68 8.75
N ILE A 149 -6.04 6.84 7.71
CA ILE A 149 -5.21 7.03 6.50
C ILE A 149 -5.53 8.37 5.82
N LEU A 150 -6.81 8.72 5.68
CA LEU A 150 -7.26 9.98 5.07
C LEU A 150 -6.82 11.19 5.90
N SER A 151 -6.96 11.14 7.22
CA SER A 151 -6.56 12.25 8.09
C SER A 151 -5.04 12.41 8.14
N GLU A 152 -4.29 11.34 8.41
CA GLU A 152 -2.83 11.39 8.64
C GLU A 152 -2.05 11.77 7.38
N PHE A 153 -2.39 11.16 6.23
CA PHE A 153 -1.58 11.32 5.01
C PHE A 153 -2.14 12.35 4.02
N TRP A 154 -3.42 12.69 4.14
CA TRP A 154 -4.10 13.58 3.19
C TRP A 154 -4.72 14.80 3.84
N GLY A 155 -4.77 14.88 5.18
CA GLY A 155 -5.46 15.96 5.88
C GLY A 155 -6.97 15.97 5.64
N VAL A 156 -7.55 14.82 5.25
CA VAL A 156 -8.97 14.68 4.92
C VAL A 156 -9.73 14.18 6.14
N ASN A 157 -10.48 15.06 6.79
CA ASN A 157 -11.21 14.77 8.02
C ASN A 157 -12.72 14.60 7.81
N GLY A 158 -13.18 14.73 6.56
CA GLY A 158 -14.58 14.58 6.21
C GLY A 158 -14.84 14.64 4.72
N ARG A 159 -16.12 14.61 4.36
CA ARG A 159 -16.60 14.62 2.98
C ARG A 159 -16.14 15.87 2.21
N GLU A 160 -16.23 17.05 2.81
CA GLU A 160 -15.87 18.31 2.13
C GLU A 160 -14.39 18.34 1.77
N ASP A 161 -13.50 18.03 2.72
CA ASP A 161 -12.04 17.93 2.49
C ASP A 161 -11.71 16.92 1.38
N LEU A 162 -12.41 15.77 1.37
CA LEU A 162 -12.22 14.75 0.35
C LEU A 162 -12.57 15.29 -1.03
N LEU A 163 -13.73 15.95 -1.17
CA LEU A 163 -14.17 16.49 -2.45
C LEU A 163 -13.22 17.59 -2.96
N GLN A 164 -12.73 18.46 -2.06
CA GLN A 164 -11.71 19.46 -2.41
C GLN A 164 -10.39 18.80 -2.86
N THR A 165 -9.94 17.76 -2.16
CA THR A 165 -8.72 17.02 -2.51
C THR A 165 -8.85 16.34 -3.87
N LEU A 166 -10.00 15.71 -4.14
CA LEU A 166 -10.30 15.10 -5.44
C LEU A 166 -10.30 16.16 -6.56
N GLN A 167 -10.91 17.32 -6.33
CA GLN A 167 -10.90 18.43 -7.29
C GLN A 167 -9.48 18.93 -7.56
N ALA A 168 -8.66 19.13 -6.53
CA ALA A 168 -7.27 19.57 -6.70
C ALA A 168 -6.44 18.58 -7.54
N LEU A 169 -6.65 17.26 -7.34
CA LEU A 169 -6.03 16.23 -8.17
C LEU A 169 -6.55 16.26 -9.61
N ASP A 170 -7.81 16.59 -9.86
CA ASP A 170 -8.39 16.68 -11.21
C ASP A 170 -8.03 17.97 -11.97
N GLU A 171 -7.71 19.04 -11.25
CA GLU A 171 -7.26 20.31 -11.84
C GLU A 171 -5.75 20.35 -12.13
N GLY A 172 -4.93 19.64 -11.35
CA GLY A 172 -3.50 19.72 -11.60
C GLY A 172 -2.59 18.96 -10.67
N GLY A 173 -3.04 18.51 -9.49
CA GLY A 173 -2.23 17.74 -8.54
C GLY A 173 -0.74 18.11 -8.56
N HIS A 174 0.10 17.10 -8.79
CA HIS A 174 1.54 17.32 -8.94
C HIS A 174 1.95 17.53 -10.39
N ARG A 175 1.11 17.17 -11.37
CA ARG A 175 1.37 17.46 -12.80
C ARG A 175 1.53 18.96 -13.05
N GLN A 176 0.78 19.83 -12.39
CA GLN A 176 0.90 21.28 -12.58
C GLN A 176 2.27 21.79 -12.15
N GLY A 177 2.83 21.25 -11.07
CA GLY A 177 4.19 21.57 -10.64
C GLY A 177 5.24 21.04 -11.62
N PHE A 178 5.03 19.84 -12.16
CA PHE A 178 5.90 19.22 -13.16
C PHE A 178 5.92 20.01 -14.47
N GLU A 179 4.74 20.38 -14.99
CA GLU A 179 4.60 21.19 -16.21
C GLU A 179 5.22 22.58 -16.06
N ARG A 180 4.97 23.26 -14.93
CA ARG A 180 5.54 24.58 -14.67
C ARG A 180 7.07 24.53 -14.61
N LEU A 181 7.63 23.55 -13.90
CA LEU A 181 9.08 23.42 -13.80
C LEU A 181 9.68 23.04 -15.17
N GLY A 182 9.08 22.09 -15.90
CA GLY A 182 9.55 21.72 -17.25
C GLY A 182 9.55 22.88 -18.23
N ALA A 183 8.45 23.64 -18.31
CA ALA A 183 8.36 24.82 -19.18
C ALA A 183 9.36 25.93 -18.78
N GLN A 184 9.71 26.03 -17.50
CA GLN A 184 10.77 26.93 -17.04
C GLN A 184 12.14 26.44 -17.49
N LEU A 185 12.48 25.17 -17.25
CA LEU A 185 13.80 24.62 -17.59
C LEU A 185 14.10 24.63 -19.09
N GLU A 186 13.09 24.45 -19.95
CA GLU A 186 13.24 24.57 -21.42
C GLU A 186 13.74 25.94 -21.89
N ARG A 187 13.62 26.98 -21.06
CA ARG A 187 14.05 28.35 -21.38
C ARG A 187 15.39 28.72 -20.76
N LEU A 188 15.98 27.84 -19.96
CA LEU A 188 17.20 28.11 -19.21
C LEU A 188 18.36 27.28 -19.77
N SER A 189 19.55 27.89 -19.84
CA SER A 189 20.79 27.13 -20.05
C SER A 189 21.21 26.38 -18.78
N ASP A 190 22.12 25.43 -18.90
CA ASP A 190 22.67 24.70 -17.76
C ASP A 190 23.31 25.64 -16.72
N GLU A 191 23.96 26.73 -17.15
CA GLU A 191 24.50 27.76 -16.26
C GLU A 191 23.39 28.49 -15.50
N GLN A 192 22.28 28.79 -16.16
CA GLN A 192 21.14 29.44 -15.54
C GLN A 192 20.41 28.51 -14.55
N ILE A 193 20.33 27.21 -14.84
CA ILE A 193 19.78 26.20 -13.92
C ILE A 193 20.69 26.07 -12.69
N LYS A 194 22.01 26.02 -12.88
CA LYS A 194 22.98 26.01 -11.77
C LYS A 194 22.87 27.27 -10.92
N ALA A 195 22.77 28.44 -11.54
CA ALA A 195 22.58 29.71 -10.83
C ALA A 195 21.24 29.74 -10.07
N TYR A 196 20.16 29.20 -10.65
CA TYR A 196 18.87 29.05 -9.99
C TYR A 196 18.98 28.17 -8.74
N LEU A 197 19.58 26.98 -8.85
CA LEU A 197 19.84 26.09 -7.70
C LEU A 197 20.69 26.77 -6.62
N ALA A 198 21.76 27.47 -7.03
CA ALA A 198 22.62 28.20 -6.12
C ALA A 198 21.86 29.29 -5.36
N SER A 199 20.97 30.03 -6.04
CA SER A 199 20.16 31.09 -5.41
C SER A 199 19.19 30.56 -4.35
N GLN A 200 18.81 29.28 -4.45
CA GLN A 200 17.93 28.60 -3.49
C GLN A 200 18.72 27.89 -2.38
N GLY A 201 20.06 27.96 -2.38
CA GLY A 201 20.91 27.27 -1.41
C GLY A 201 21.09 25.77 -1.66
N TYR A 202 20.92 25.31 -2.91
CA TYR A 202 21.00 23.91 -3.32
C TYR A 202 20.12 22.94 -2.50
N PRO A 203 18.80 23.17 -2.41
CA PRO A 203 17.94 22.23 -1.70
C PRO A 203 17.88 20.90 -2.44
N ASP A 204 18.26 19.82 -1.75
CA ASP A 204 18.25 18.42 -2.22
C ASP A 204 16.95 18.06 -2.98
N GLU A 205 15.79 18.44 -2.43
CA GLU A 205 14.47 18.21 -3.03
C GLU A 205 14.29 18.94 -4.37
N LEU A 206 14.76 20.20 -4.49
CA LEU A 206 14.65 20.94 -5.74
C LEU A 206 15.60 20.39 -6.80
N ALA A 207 16.84 20.07 -6.41
CA ALA A 207 17.81 19.45 -7.30
C ALA A 207 17.27 18.11 -7.86
N HIS A 208 16.67 17.29 -7.00
CA HIS A 208 16.03 16.05 -7.43
C HIS A 208 14.85 16.29 -8.38
N ARG A 209 13.96 17.24 -8.07
CA ARG A 209 12.84 17.57 -8.97
C ARG A 209 13.32 18.06 -10.34
N ILE A 210 14.37 18.88 -10.37
CA ILE A 210 15.01 19.31 -11.62
C ILE A 210 15.57 18.11 -12.39
N GLU A 211 16.28 17.20 -11.72
CA GLU A 211 16.78 15.96 -12.35
C GLU A 211 15.64 15.14 -13.00
N VAL A 212 14.56 14.91 -12.26
CA VAL A 212 13.39 14.17 -12.75
C VAL A 212 12.75 14.88 -13.96
N VAL A 213 12.57 16.20 -13.89
CA VAL A 213 11.97 16.99 -14.97
C VAL A 213 12.87 17.01 -16.21
N THR A 214 14.17 17.26 -16.06
CA THR A 214 15.14 17.24 -17.17
C THR A 214 15.12 15.90 -17.89
N ARG A 215 14.97 14.80 -17.15
CA ARG A 215 14.91 13.45 -17.73
C ARG A 215 13.58 13.13 -18.40
N TRP A 216 12.45 13.56 -17.83
CA TRP A 216 11.13 13.01 -18.18
C TRP A 216 10.14 14.00 -18.78
N TYR A 217 10.39 15.30 -18.75
CA TYR A 217 9.43 16.29 -19.26
C TYR A 217 9.11 16.10 -20.74
N ARG A 218 10.14 16.06 -21.61
CA ARG A 218 9.94 15.81 -23.05
C ARG A 218 9.43 14.39 -23.35
N PRO A 219 9.98 13.30 -22.78
CA PRO A 219 9.48 11.95 -23.05
C PRO A 219 8.01 11.71 -22.63
N LEU A 220 7.56 12.32 -21.53
CA LEU A 220 6.17 12.18 -21.08
C LEU A 220 5.21 13.03 -21.92
N GLY A 221 5.65 14.20 -22.39
CA GLY A 221 4.85 15.11 -23.20
C GLY A 221 3.50 15.40 -22.55
N ALA A 222 2.42 15.37 -23.35
CA ALA A 222 1.06 15.64 -22.87
C ALA A 222 0.54 14.66 -21.79
N LYS A 223 1.19 13.50 -21.59
CA LYS A 223 0.82 12.59 -20.50
C LYS A 223 1.18 13.17 -19.13
N SER A 224 2.22 14.01 -19.05
CA SER A 224 2.69 14.58 -17.80
C SER A 224 2.76 13.53 -16.68
N LEU A 225 2.32 13.85 -15.46
CA LEU A 225 2.19 12.93 -14.33
C LEU A 225 0.75 12.43 -14.11
N LEU A 226 -0.03 12.27 -15.19
CA LEU A 226 -1.45 11.94 -15.09
C LEU A 226 -1.73 10.59 -14.39
N GLY A 227 -0.88 9.59 -14.61
CA GLY A 227 -0.98 8.28 -13.97
C GLY A 227 -0.75 8.34 -12.46
N TRP A 228 0.19 9.17 -12.02
CA TRP A 228 0.45 9.43 -10.60
C TRP A 228 -0.72 10.13 -9.90
N ASP A 229 -1.27 11.18 -10.51
CA ASP A 229 -2.38 11.92 -9.90
C ASP A 229 -3.67 11.09 -9.86
N TYR A 230 -4.00 10.41 -10.96
CA TYR A 230 -5.27 9.67 -11.03
C TYR A 230 -5.25 8.30 -10.37
N ALA A 231 -4.10 7.62 -10.26
CA ALA A 231 -4.04 6.44 -9.40
C ALA A 231 -4.39 6.80 -7.95
N ARG A 232 -3.90 7.95 -7.46
CA ARG A 232 -4.21 8.45 -6.11
C ARG A 232 -5.65 8.97 -5.99
N TYR A 233 -6.17 9.63 -7.03
CA TYR A 233 -7.57 10.00 -7.11
C TYR A 233 -8.48 8.78 -6.92
N VAL A 234 -8.21 7.68 -7.65
CA VAL A 234 -8.98 6.44 -7.51
C VAL A 234 -8.84 5.87 -6.10
N SER A 235 -7.64 5.86 -5.50
CA SER A 235 -7.46 5.44 -4.10
C SER A 235 -8.27 6.28 -3.11
N LEU A 236 -8.30 7.61 -3.27
CA LEU A 236 -9.10 8.51 -2.43
C LEU A 236 -10.60 8.24 -2.55
N CYS A 237 -11.12 7.96 -3.76
CA CYS A 237 -12.52 7.55 -3.90
C CYS A 237 -12.82 6.23 -3.16
N ARG A 238 -11.90 5.27 -3.22
CA ARG A 238 -12.03 3.98 -2.54
C ARG A 238 -12.03 4.13 -1.02
N TRP A 239 -11.07 4.87 -0.47
CA TRP A 239 -10.98 5.14 0.96
C TRP A 239 -12.12 6.02 1.45
N GLY A 240 -12.53 7.02 0.66
CA GLY A 240 -13.67 7.86 0.95
C GLY A 240 -14.98 7.08 1.03
N TYR A 241 -15.19 6.10 0.13
CA TYR A 241 -16.31 5.16 0.24
C TYR A 241 -16.23 4.34 1.54
N ALA A 242 -15.09 3.71 1.80
CA ALA A 242 -14.90 2.87 2.97
C ALA A 242 -15.04 3.64 4.30
N ALA A 243 -14.63 4.92 4.34
CA ALA A 243 -14.78 5.81 5.48
C ALA A 243 -16.21 6.36 5.67
N GLY A 244 -17.11 6.12 4.71
CA GLY A 244 -18.48 6.65 4.71
C GLY A 244 -18.60 8.11 4.23
N TYR A 245 -17.56 8.66 3.59
CA TYR A 245 -17.58 10.02 3.04
C TYR A 245 -18.23 10.08 1.65
N LEU A 246 -18.23 8.98 0.91
CA LEU A 246 -18.90 8.81 -0.39
C LEU A 246 -19.86 7.61 -0.34
N GLY A 247 -20.98 7.69 -1.05
CA GLY A 247 -21.78 6.51 -1.38
C GLY A 247 -21.10 5.66 -2.47
N GLU A 248 -21.51 4.41 -2.63
CA GLU A 248 -20.94 3.51 -3.65
C GLU A 248 -21.10 4.07 -5.07
N ASP A 249 -22.32 4.47 -5.45
CA ASP A 249 -22.61 5.01 -6.78
C ASP A 249 -21.82 6.29 -7.05
N GLU A 250 -21.64 7.13 -6.03
CA GLU A 250 -20.83 8.34 -6.15
C GLU A 250 -19.35 8.02 -6.37
N ALA A 251 -18.80 7.04 -5.66
CA ALA A 251 -17.43 6.60 -5.85
C ALA A 251 -17.22 6.08 -7.29
N TRP A 252 -18.15 5.26 -7.81
CA TRP A 252 -18.07 4.76 -9.19
C TRP A 252 -18.24 5.85 -10.24
N ALA A 253 -19.17 6.80 -10.03
CA ALA A 253 -19.38 7.94 -10.91
C ALA A 253 -18.12 8.83 -11.03
N ARG A 254 -17.24 8.80 -10.03
CA ARG A 254 -15.94 9.49 -10.05
C ARG A 254 -14.81 8.63 -10.63
N ILE A 255 -14.77 7.35 -10.29
CA ILE A 255 -13.70 6.42 -10.70
C ILE A 255 -13.76 6.11 -12.20
N LEU A 256 -14.94 5.81 -12.75
CA LEU A 256 -15.07 5.35 -14.15
C LEU A 256 -14.65 6.39 -15.19
N PRO A 257 -15.01 7.69 -15.09
CA PRO A 257 -14.52 8.71 -16.02
C PRO A 257 -12.99 8.83 -16.00
N VAL A 258 -12.39 8.79 -14.81
CA VAL A 258 -10.93 8.82 -14.64
C VAL A 258 -10.27 7.60 -15.24
N ALA A 259 -10.82 6.40 -15.03
CA ALA A 259 -10.35 5.16 -15.62
C ALA A 259 -10.37 5.22 -17.16
N ARG A 260 -11.45 5.72 -17.77
CA ARG A 260 -11.54 5.94 -19.22
C ARG A 260 -10.50 6.93 -19.73
N ARG A 261 -10.24 8.01 -18.98
CA ARG A 261 -9.18 8.97 -19.32
C ARG A 261 -7.80 8.32 -19.26
N LEU A 262 -7.49 7.54 -18.23
CA LEU A 262 -6.24 6.79 -18.14
C LEU A 262 -6.09 5.78 -19.30
N GLN A 263 -7.13 5.02 -19.63
CA GLN A 263 -7.08 4.05 -20.73
C GLN A 263 -6.80 4.68 -22.09
N ARG A 264 -7.32 5.89 -22.34
CA ARG A 264 -7.08 6.64 -23.59
C ARG A 264 -5.70 7.29 -23.63
N THR A 265 -5.16 7.70 -22.48
CA THR A 265 -3.87 8.39 -22.39
C THR A 265 -2.69 7.43 -22.50
N PHE A 266 -2.79 6.24 -21.91
CA PHE A 266 -1.70 5.25 -21.84
C PHE A 266 -1.97 4.07 -22.79
N GLY A 267 -0.92 3.39 -23.22
CA GLY A 267 -0.98 2.23 -24.10
C GLY A 267 -0.91 0.88 -23.38
N SER A 268 -0.55 0.86 -22.09
CA SER A 268 -0.45 -0.38 -21.31
C SER A 268 -0.38 -0.14 -19.80
N TRP A 269 -0.59 -1.20 -19.01
CA TRP A 269 -0.34 -1.20 -17.57
C TRP A 269 1.10 -0.82 -17.21
N ARG A 270 2.07 -1.26 -18.02
CA ARG A 270 3.48 -0.92 -17.87
C ARG A 270 3.68 0.60 -17.95
N GLU A 271 3.17 1.22 -19.01
CA GLU A 271 3.33 2.67 -19.22
C GLU A 271 2.63 3.49 -18.12
N LEU A 272 1.43 3.07 -17.68
CA LEU A 272 0.75 3.67 -16.54
C LEU A 272 1.57 3.55 -15.25
N GLY A 273 2.12 2.36 -14.99
CA GLY A 273 2.96 2.08 -13.82
C GLY A 273 4.27 2.87 -13.82
N ASP A 274 4.93 2.98 -14.97
CA ASP A 274 6.14 3.80 -15.14
C ASP A 274 5.83 5.27 -14.83
N ASN A 275 4.72 5.80 -15.36
CA ASN A 275 4.28 7.16 -15.09
C ASN A 275 4.01 7.39 -13.60
N TYR A 276 3.40 6.43 -12.91
CA TYR A 276 3.19 6.48 -11.46
C TYR A 276 4.52 6.57 -10.69
N LEU A 277 5.50 5.73 -11.04
CA LEU A 277 6.81 5.73 -10.37
C LEU A 277 7.59 7.01 -10.62
N ILE A 278 7.50 7.59 -11.82
CA ILE A 278 8.11 8.89 -12.14
C ILE A 278 7.46 10.00 -11.31
N GLY A 279 6.13 10.04 -11.24
CA GLY A 279 5.43 11.05 -10.44
C GLY A 279 5.73 10.95 -8.96
N ARG A 280 5.98 9.74 -8.45
CA ARG A 280 6.43 9.51 -7.07
C ARG A 280 7.82 10.10 -6.82
N GLN A 281 8.75 9.93 -7.75
CA GLN A 281 10.09 10.54 -7.67
C GLN A 281 10.00 12.06 -7.65
N PHE A 282 9.18 12.63 -8.55
CA PHE A 282 8.95 14.07 -8.59
C PHE A 282 8.32 14.62 -7.29
N TRP A 283 7.46 13.84 -6.65
CA TRP A 283 6.74 14.28 -5.45
C TRP A 283 7.65 14.51 -4.25
N SER A 284 8.57 13.58 -3.97
CA SER A 284 9.44 13.67 -2.80
C SER A 284 10.68 12.82 -2.95
N LEU A 285 11.84 13.47 -2.84
CA LEU A 285 13.14 12.80 -2.73
C LEU A 285 13.20 11.96 -1.46
N GLN A 286 12.74 12.51 -0.32
CA GLN A 286 12.77 11.79 0.96
C GLN A 286 12.02 10.46 0.88
N GLN A 287 10.78 10.47 0.36
CA GLN A 287 10.00 9.23 0.20
C GLN A 287 10.60 8.29 -0.85
N THR A 288 11.26 8.83 -1.86
CA THR A 288 11.99 8.02 -2.85
C THR A 288 13.16 7.28 -2.19
N ARG A 289 13.94 7.95 -1.34
CA ARG A 289 15.04 7.35 -0.55
C ARG A 289 14.52 6.31 0.45
N ASP A 290 13.48 6.66 1.21
CA ASP A 290 13.01 5.82 2.33
C ASP A 290 12.35 4.53 1.88
N ASN A 291 11.51 4.60 0.84
CA ASN A 291 10.67 3.46 0.47
C ASN A 291 10.45 3.30 -1.04
N GLY A 292 11.12 4.06 -1.90
CA GLY A 292 10.96 3.97 -3.36
C GLY A 292 11.17 2.56 -3.91
N ARG A 293 12.16 1.82 -3.38
CA ARG A 293 12.41 0.41 -3.74
C ARG A 293 11.18 -0.49 -3.57
N LEU A 294 10.40 -0.29 -2.49
CA LEU A 294 9.21 -1.10 -2.22
C LEU A 294 8.12 -0.88 -3.27
N TYR A 295 8.02 0.32 -3.84
CA TYR A 295 7.06 0.62 -4.91
C TYR A 295 7.51 0.01 -6.24
N VAL A 296 8.82 -0.01 -6.51
CA VAL A 296 9.38 -0.70 -7.69
C VAL A 296 9.14 -2.21 -7.58
N GLU A 297 9.34 -2.81 -6.41
CA GLU A 297 9.07 -4.24 -6.17
C GLU A 297 7.59 -4.59 -6.39
N VAL A 298 6.67 -3.77 -5.88
CA VAL A 298 5.23 -3.94 -6.13
C VAL A 298 4.90 -3.80 -7.62
N TYR A 299 5.45 -2.80 -8.29
CA TYR A 299 5.28 -2.64 -9.74
C TYR A 299 5.75 -3.87 -10.51
N GLN A 300 6.92 -4.42 -10.19
CA GLN A 300 7.43 -5.63 -10.84
C GLN A 300 6.56 -6.85 -10.54
N LYS A 301 6.11 -7.01 -9.29
CA LYS A 301 5.16 -8.07 -8.91
C LYS A 301 3.86 -7.97 -9.73
N LEU A 302 3.29 -6.77 -9.86
CA LEU A 302 2.06 -6.56 -10.63
C LEU A 302 2.24 -6.92 -12.11
N LEU A 303 3.41 -6.70 -12.69
CA LEU A 303 3.69 -7.12 -14.06
C LEU A 303 3.94 -8.62 -14.22
N ALA A 304 4.57 -9.26 -13.23
CA ALA A 304 5.01 -10.64 -13.34
C ALA A 304 3.96 -11.67 -12.88
N ASP A 305 3.18 -11.36 -11.84
CA ASP A 305 2.25 -12.31 -11.21
C ASP A 305 1.01 -12.51 -12.10
N PRO A 306 0.73 -13.73 -12.62
CA PRO A 306 -0.45 -14.00 -13.43
C PRO A 306 -1.78 -13.72 -12.74
N GLN A 307 -1.80 -13.68 -11.39
CA GLN A 307 -2.98 -13.38 -10.58
C GLN A 307 -3.11 -11.89 -10.25
N SER A 308 -2.16 -11.05 -10.66
CA SER A 308 -2.24 -9.61 -10.47
C SER A 308 -3.44 -9.03 -11.23
N PRO A 309 -4.02 -7.90 -10.76
CA PRO A 309 -5.06 -7.21 -11.52
C PRO A 309 -4.60 -6.78 -12.93
N TRP A 310 -3.31 -6.51 -13.13
CA TRP A 310 -2.76 -6.13 -14.44
C TRP A 310 -2.69 -7.28 -15.43
N ASN A 311 -2.54 -8.52 -14.96
CA ASN A 311 -2.52 -9.71 -15.79
C ASN A 311 -3.89 -10.39 -15.91
N ARG A 312 -4.80 -10.16 -14.96
CA ARG A 312 -6.19 -10.63 -15.02
C ARG A 312 -7.10 -9.76 -15.88
N HIS A 313 -6.75 -8.50 -16.10
CA HIS A 313 -7.54 -7.57 -16.89
C HIS A 313 -6.73 -7.02 -18.07
N ALA A 314 -7.12 -7.38 -19.29
CA ALA A 314 -6.47 -6.87 -20.49
C ALA A 314 -6.58 -5.33 -20.57
N TRP A 315 -5.53 -4.66 -21.06
CA TRP A 315 -5.52 -3.20 -21.17
C TRP A 315 -6.74 -2.67 -21.96
N ALA A 316 -7.10 -3.34 -23.06
CA ALA A 316 -8.21 -2.97 -23.95
C ALA A 316 -9.60 -3.44 -23.48
N THR A 317 -9.78 -3.75 -22.18
CA THR A 317 -11.10 -4.10 -21.63
C THR A 317 -12.08 -2.93 -21.83
N SER A 318 -13.29 -3.20 -22.34
CA SER A 318 -14.31 -2.16 -22.52
C SER A 318 -14.75 -1.58 -21.17
N LEU A 319 -14.79 -0.24 -21.08
CA LEU A 319 -15.20 0.52 -19.90
C LEU A 319 -16.57 1.19 -20.09
N GLU A 320 -17.33 0.76 -21.09
CA GLU A 320 -18.70 1.22 -21.33
C GLU A 320 -19.68 0.34 -20.55
N ASP A 321 -20.71 0.98 -19.99
CA ASP A 321 -21.79 0.27 -19.32
C ASP A 321 -22.65 -0.40 -20.40
N ARG A 322 -22.74 -1.73 -20.39
CA ARG A 322 -23.67 -2.49 -21.25
C ARG A 322 -25.00 -2.70 -20.55
#